data_AF-A0ABD1KHV3-F1
#
_entry.id   AF-A0ABD1KHV3-F1
#
_cell.length_a   1.000
_cell.length_b   1.000
_cell.length_c   1.000
_cell.angle_alpha   90.00
_cell.angle_beta   90.00
_cell.angle_gamma   90.00
#
_symmetry.space_group_name_H-M   'P 1'
#
loop_
_entity.id
_entity.type
_entity.pdbx_description
1 polymer ?
#
loop_
_entity_poly.entity_id
_entity_poly.type
_entity_poly.pdbx_seq_one_letter_code
_entity_poly.pdbx_strand_id
1 'polypeptide(L)'
;MIKKRYFLQEPKVKDYLVKGERFIKWKDETEVLDVATIRDTRSGKYAKLPKHPKVRNVLNMDFPDSNHLAKTLTVVSGPDMVNLTYHNFFANKEKIVQNWEADILALAYNPHRANACRQLFLDKIYVRLTLMNKDGKIPVKNFYKMFPADKKRVDGALSASGLPKGKFDSVKLEVFTEEKYKEFLMNLCPRPEIYEIFTSQ
;
A
#
# COMPACT_ATOMS: atom_id res chain seq x y z
N MET A 1 -0.30 43.34 6.95
CA MET A 1 0.30 42.09 6.39
C MET A 1 -0.73 40.98 6.43
N ILE A 2 -1.27 40.58 5.28
CA ILE A 2 -2.18 39.43 5.19
C ILE A 2 -1.32 38.16 5.29
N LYS A 3 -1.38 37.44 6.43
CA LYS A 3 -0.78 36.11 6.54
C LYS A 3 -1.48 35.20 5.53
N LYS A 4 -0.81 34.85 4.42
CA LYS A 4 -1.27 33.77 3.54
C LYS A 4 -1.43 32.52 4.41
N ARG A 5 -2.67 32.04 4.58
CA ARG A 5 -2.93 30.75 5.21
C ARG A 5 -2.36 29.69 4.27
N TYR A 6 -1.32 29.00 4.72
CA TYR A 6 -0.78 27.86 3.99
C TYR A 6 -1.66 26.65 4.28
N PHE A 7 -2.25 26.07 3.24
CA PHE A 7 -2.99 24.82 3.34
C PHE A 7 -2.07 23.68 2.92
N LEU A 8 -2.08 22.60 3.70
CA LEU A 8 -1.41 21.37 3.30
C LEU A 8 -2.10 20.82 2.05
N GLN A 9 -1.30 20.39 1.07
CA GLN A 9 -1.83 19.82 -0.16
C GLN A 9 -1.81 18.30 -0.10
N GLU A 10 -2.84 17.71 -0.69
CA GLU A 10 -2.90 16.26 -0.91
C GLU A 10 -1.68 15.78 -1.70
N PRO A 11 -1.17 14.57 -1.38
CA PRO A 11 -0.11 13.98 -2.15
C PRO A 11 -0.57 13.70 -3.59
N LYS A 12 0.11 14.28 -4.57
CA LYS A 12 -0.14 13.98 -5.99
C LYS A 12 0.70 12.78 -6.41
N VAL A 13 0.05 11.66 -6.68
CA VAL A 13 0.71 10.48 -7.26
C VAL A 13 0.92 10.74 -8.75
N LYS A 14 2.18 10.81 -9.19
CA LYS A 14 2.51 11.05 -10.60
C LYS A 14 2.13 9.85 -11.46
N ASP A 15 1.67 10.09 -12.69
CA ASP A 15 1.16 9.06 -13.60
C ASP A 15 2.12 7.88 -13.82
N TYR A 16 3.43 8.13 -13.86
CA TYR A 16 4.39 7.05 -14.05
C TYR A 16 4.49 6.11 -12.85
N LEU A 17 4.18 6.59 -11.63
CA LEU A 17 4.09 5.73 -10.44
C LEU A 17 2.83 4.86 -10.51
N VAL A 18 1.73 5.40 -11.04
CA VAL A 18 0.46 4.66 -11.25
C VAL A 18 0.61 3.60 -12.34
N LYS A 19 1.21 3.97 -13.48
CA LYS A 19 1.49 3.06 -14.60
C LYS A 19 2.49 1.96 -14.23
N GLY A 20 3.34 2.23 -13.24
CA GLY A 20 4.38 1.32 -12.80
C GLY A 20 5.57 1.26 -13.75
N GLU A 21 6.60 0.55 -13.33
CA GLU A 21 7.82 0.34 -14.10
C GLU A 21 8.41 -1.03 -13.76
N ARG A 22 9.25 -1.57 -14.65
CA ARG A 22 9.82 -2.91 -14.48
C ARG A 22 11.05 -2.86 -13.57
N PHE A 23 10.92 -3.53 -12.43
CA PHE A 23 12.00 -3.78 -11.49
C PHE A 23 12.17 -5.28 -11.26
N ILE A 24 13.42 -5.71 -11.09
CA ILE A 24 13.78 -7.02 -10.57
C ILE A 24 13.90 -6.90 -9.05
N LYS A 25 13.02 -7.59 -8.32
CA LYS A 25 13.13 -7.79 -6.87
C LYS A 25 13.80 -9.13 -6.63
N TRP A 26 15.00 -9.13 -6.05
CA TRP A 26 15.78 -10.37 -5.86
C TRP A 26 15.41 -11.17 -4.60
N LYS A 27 14.29 -10.82 -3.96
CA LYS A 27 13.61 -11.62 -2.93
C LYS A 27 12.15 -11.73 -3.33
N ASP A 28 11.65 -12.95 -3.43
CA ASP A 28 10.35 -13.24 -4.01
C ASP A 28 9.17 -12.74 -3.18
N GLU A 29 8.05 -12.64 -3.88
CA GLU A 29 6.71 -12.18 -3.52
C GLU A 29 6.40 -10.70 -3.79
N THR A 30 5.38 -10.52 -4.63
CA THR A 30 4.60 -9.31 -4.82
C THR A 30 3.90 -9.00 -3.50
N GLU A 31 4.27 -7.88 -2.90
CA GLU A 31 3.77 -7.45 -1.60
C GLU A 31 3.21 -6.04 -1.71
N VAL A 32 2.07 -5.79 -1.07
CA VAL A 32 1.54 -4.44 -0.91
C VAL A 32 2.22 -3.79 0.28
N LEU A 33 3.10 -2.82 0.01
CA LEU A 33 3.73 -2.01 1.05
C LEU A 33 2.87 -0.79 1.35
N ASP A 34 2.56 -0.59 2.63
CA ASP A 34 1.88 0.61 3.07
C ASP A 34 2.86 1.80 3.07
N VAL A 35 2.57 2.83 2.27
CA VAL A 35 3.37 4.07 2.23
C VAL A 35 3.52 4.71 3.62
N ALA A 36 2.64 4.39 4.59
CA ALA A 36 2.71 4.88 5.98
C ALA A 36 3.84 4.28 6.80
N THR A 37 4.34 3.12 6.38
CA THR A 37 5.43 2.43 7.07
C THR A 37 6.78 2.73 6.45
N ILE A 38 6.83 3.44 5.31
CA ILE A 38 8.08 3.85 4.67
C ILE A 38 8.81 4.85 5.56
N ARG A 39 10.10 4.58 5.81
CA ARG A 39 11.00 5.40 6.62
C ARG A 39 12.04 6.13 5.78
N ASP A 40 12.42 5.53 4.64
CA ASP A 40 13.47 6.06 3.79
C ASP A 40 13.40 5.43 2.40
N THR A 41 13.92 6.13 1.40
CA THR A 41 14.17 5.59 0.05
C THR A 41 15.58 5.99 -0.35
N ARG A 42 16.28 5.08 -1.03
CA ARG A 42 17.70 5.26 -1.38
C ARG A 42 17.96 4.79 -2.79
N SER A 43 18.70 5.56 -3.57
CA SER A 43 19.21 5.13 -4.88
C SER A 43 20.74 5.10 -4.96
N GLY A 44 21.23 4.45 -6.01
CA GLY A 44 22.66 4.39 -6.34
C GLY A 44 23.53 3.92 -5.20
N LYS A 45 24.56 4.71 -4.85
CA LYS A 45 25.54 4.34 -3.82
C LYS A 45 24.96 4.20 -2.41
N TYR A 46 23.78 4.75 -2.17
CA TYR A 46 23.09 4.65 -0.88
C TYR A 46 22.13 3.46 -0.81
N ALA A 47 21.77 2.89 -1.97
CA ALA A 47 20.95 1.69 -2.03
C ALA A 47 21.73 0.45 -1.54
N LYS A 48 21.01 -0.53 -1.02
CA LYS A 48 21.59 -1.78 -0.54
C LYS A 48 21.86 -2.71 -1.73
N LEU A 49 23.13 -2.96 -1.98
CA LEU A 49 23.57 -3.84 -3.07
C LEU A 49 23.46 -5.33 -2.66
N PRO A 50 23.09 -6.22 -3.59
CA PRO A 50 23.10 -7.65 -3.33
C PRO A 50 24.54 -8.15 -3.15
N LYS A 51 24.74 -8.96 -2.13
CA LYS A 51 26.04 -9.58 -1.80
C LYS A 51 26.21 -10.97 -2.42
N HIS A 52 25.11 -11.67 -2.68
CA HIS A 52 25.16 -13.05 -3.14
C HIS A 52 25.63 -13.11 -4.61
N PRO A 53 26.71 -13.86 -4.95
CA PRO A 53 27.30 -13.87 -6.28
C PRO A 53 26.30 -14.19 -7.40
N LYS A 54 25.43 -15.19 -7.21
CA LYS A 54 24.39 -15.53 -8.20
C LYS A 54 23.48 -14.34 -8.55
N VAL A 55 23.07 -13.53 -7.57
CA VAL A 55 22.21 -12.36 -7.81
C VAL A 55 22.99 -11.26 -8.52
N ARG A 56 24.24 -11.02 -8.10
CA ARG A 56 25.11 -10.02 -8.74
C ARG A 56 25.37 -10.35 -10.21
N ASN A 57 25.58 -11.63 -10.53
CA ASN A 57 25.75 -12.12 -11.89
C ASN A 57 24.48 -11.92 -12.72
N VAL A 58 23.30 -12.27 -12.20
CA VAL A 58 22.01 -12.04 -12.90
C VAL A 58 21.79 -10.55 -13.21
N LEU A 59 22.24 -9.67 -12.33
CA LEU A 59 22.14 -8.23 -12.49
C LEU A 59 23.34 -7.60 -13.23
N ASN A 60 24.26 -8.42 -13.73
CA ASN A 60 25.50 -8.01 -14.40
C ASN A 60 26.32 -6.96 -13.64
N MET A 61 26.32 -6.97 -12.30
CA MET A 61 26.92 -5.89 -11.49
C MET A 61 28.44 -5.83 -11.53
N ASP A 62 29.09 -6.96 -11.76
CA ASP A 62 30.55 -7.09 -11.72
C ASP A 62 31.20 -6.91 -13.12
N PHE A 63 30.41 -6.51 -14.12
CA PHE A 63 30.90 -6.20 -15.47
C PHE A 63 31.29 -4.71 -15.60
N PRO A 64 32.32 -4.37 -16.41
CA PRO A 64 32.83 -3.00 -16.56
C PRO A 64 31.75 -1.95 -16.92
N ASP A 65 30.79 -2.31 -17.76
CA ASP A 65 29.75 -1.40 -18.26
C ASP A 65 28.40 -1.54 -17.55
N SER A 66 28.38 -2.10 -16.33
CA SER A 66 27.14 -2.47 -15.63
C SER A 66 26.22 -1.29 -15.30
N ASN A 67 26.79 -0.10 -15.09
CA ASN A 67 26.10 1.11 -14.62
C ASN A 67 25.05 0.82 -13.51
N HIS A 68 25.36 -0.14 -12.64
CA HIS A 68 24.37 -0.73 -11.73
C HIS A 68 23.84 0.28 -10.70
N LEU A 69 24.65 1.28 -10.34
CA LEU A 69 24.24 2.36 -9.44
C LEU A 69 23.13 3.24 -10.03
N ALA A 70 23.01 3.36 -11.36
CA ALA A 70 21.90 4.10 -11.97
C ALA A 70 20.58 3.31 -11.96
N LYS A 71 20.60 2.06 -11.46
CA LYS A 71 19.49 1.10 -11.51
C LYS A 71 19.09 0.57 -10.13
N THR A 72 19.84 0.87 -9.07
CA THR A 72 19.54 0.36 -7.73
C THR A 72 18.61 1.29 -6.95
N LEU A 73 17.55 0.72 -6.39
CA LEU A 73 16.59 1.38 -5.49
C LEU A 73 16.38 0.51 -4.24
N THR A 74 16.43 1.13 -3.07
CA THR A 74 16.04 0.51 -1.80
C THR A 74 14.93 1.32 -1.16
N VAL A 75 13.82 0.67 -0.80
CA VAL A 75 12.75 1.23 0.03
C VAL A 75 12.89 0.63 1.42
N VAL A 76 13.02 1.48 2.44
CA VAL A 76 13.12 1.09 3.84
C VAL A 76 11.76 1.32 4.49
N SER A 77 11.26 0.31 5.19
CA SER A 77 9.99 0.38 5.91
C SER A 77 10.11 -0.20 7.31
N GLY A 78 9.26 0.21 8.25
CA GLY A 78 9.26 -0.35 9.60
C GLY A 78 8.28 0.34 10.54
N PRO A 79 7.80 -0.36 11.59
CA PRO A 79 6.94 0.23 12.61
C PRO A 79 7.65 1.28 13.46
N ASP A 80 8.98 1.26 13.54
CA ASP A 80 9.80 2.19 14.32
C ASP A 80 11.20 2.36 13.67
N MET A 81 12.11 3.04 14.37
CA MET A 81 13.46 3.37 13.89
C MET A 81 14.45 2.19 13.97
N VAL A 82 14.08 1.08 14.59
CA VAL A 82 14.95 -0.08 14.85
C VAL A 82 14.54 -1.28 14.00
N ASN A 83 13.24 -1.59 13.98
CA ASN A 83 12.66 -2.72 13.30
C ASN A 83 12.46 -2.41 11.81
N LEU A 84 13.55 -2.41 11.05
CA LEU A 84 13.56 -1.99 9.64
C LEU A 84 13.62 -3.18 8.66
N THR A 85 12.76 -3.12 7.64
CA THR A 85 12.74 -4.02 6.48
C THR A 85 13.24 -3.28 5.25
N TYR A 86 14.13 -3.93 4.50
CA TYR A 86 14.77 -3.38 3.30
C TYR A 86 14.26 -4.08 2.04
N HIS A 87 13.46 -3.36 1.26
CA HIS A 87 12.96 -3.81 -0.04
C HIS A 87 13.90 -3.30 -1.12
N ASN A 88 14.49 -4.21 -1.90
CA ASN A 88 15.55 -3.84 -2.83
C ASN A 88 15.16 -4.22 -4.25
N PHE A 89 15.36 -3.27 -5.15
CA PHE A 89 14.89 -3.30 -6.52
C PHE A 89 16.02 -2.94 -7.46
N PHE A 90 16.06 -3.62 -8.59
CA PHE A 90 16.95 -3.31 -9.69
C PHE A 90 16.12 -2.94 -10.92
N ALA A 91 16.26 -1.71 -11.38
CA ALA A 91 15.47 -1.14 -12.45
C ALA A 91 15.95 -1.64 -13.82
N ASN A 92 15.01 -1.94 -14.72
CA ASN A 92 15.38 -2.34 -16.08
C ASN A 92 15.94 -1.16 -16.90
N LYS A 93 15.39 0.04 -16.69
CA LYS A 93 15.84 1.27 -17.34
C LYS A 93 16.72 2.08 -16.41
N GLU A 94 17.64 2.82 -17.01
CA GLU A 94 18.42 3.83 -16.30
C GLU A 94 17.58 5.08 -16.05
N LYS A 95 18.05 5.95 -15.15
CA LYS A 95 17.50 7.30 -14.88
C LYS A 95 16.08 7.36 -14.31
N ILE A 96 15.45 6.23 -14.01
CA ILE A 96 14.13 6.19 -13.35
C ILE A 96 14.24 6.16 -11.82
N VAL A 97 15.31 5.58 -11.27
CA VAL A 97 15.41 5.30 -9.83
C VAL A 97 15.43 6.55 -8.95
N GLN A 98 16.01 7.65 -9.43
CA GLN A 98 16.06 8.92 -8.69
C GLN A 98 14.66 9.56 -8.56
N ASN A 99 13.86 9.50 -9.63
CA ASN A 99 12.48 9.98 -9.60
C ASN A 99 11.62 9.11 -8.69
N TRP A 100 11.78 7.79 -8.76
CA TRP A 100 11.08 6.85 -7.88
C TRP A 100 11.47 7.04 -6.41
N GLU A 101 12.76 7.17 -6.10
CA GLU A 101 13.28 7.46 -4.76
C GLU A 101 12.63 8.74 -4.19
N ALA A 102 12.79 9.86 -4.89
CA ALA A 102 12.34 11.16 -4.41
C ALA A 102 10.81 11.21 -4.25
N ASP A 103 10.06 10.74 -5.23
CA ASP A 103 8.61 10.88 -5.22
C ASP A 103 7.94 9.87 -4.27
N ILE A 104 8.48 8.67 -4.07
CA ILE A 104 7.98 7.76 -3.01
C ILE A 104 8.22 8.39 -1.64
N LEU A 105 9.39 8.99 -1.39
CA LEU A 105 9.67 9.63 -0.10
C LEU A 105 8.77 10.84 0.15
N ALA A 106 8.53 11.65 -0.89
CA ALA A 106 7.62 12.78 -0.82
C ALA A 106 6.18 12.35 -0.48
N LEU A 107 5.71 11.23 -1.04
CA LEU A 107 4.41 10.64 -0.67
C LEU A 107 4.42 10.13 0.79
N ALA A 108 5.50 9.47 1.21
CA ALA A 108 5.64 8.95 2.56
C ALA A 108 5.68 10.07 3.62
N TYR A 109 6.33 11.19 3.35
CA TYR A 109 6.46 12.29 4.28
C TYR A 109 5.49 13.45 4.01
N ASN A 110 4.47 13.24 3.17
CA ASN A 110 3.43 14.25 2.95
C ASN A 110 2.64 14.51 4.25
N PRO A 111 2.62 15.74 4.79
CA PRO A 111 1.95 16.03 6.06
C PRO A 111 0.42 15.91 5.99
N HIS A 112 -0.20 16.20 4.85
CA HIS A 112 -1.65 16.05 4.68
C HIS A 112 -2.06 14.57 4.80
N ARG A 113 -1.30 13.66 4.17
CA ARG A 113 -1.52 12.22 4.25
C ARG A 113 -1.54 11.74 5.68
N ALA A 114 -0.55 12.15 6.48
CA ALA A 114 -0.42 11.70 7.87
C ALA A 114 -1.60 12.14 8.76
N ASN A 115 -2.27 13.23 8.37
CA ASN A 115 -3.39 13.85 9.10
C ASN A 115 -4.72 13.75 8.35
N ALA A 116 -4.84 12.77 7.45
CA ALA A 116 -6.06 12.53 6.68
C ALA A 116 -7.26 12.22 7.58
N CYS A 117 -8.48 12.50 7.11
CA CYS A 117 -9.69 12.19 7.87
C CYS A 117 -9.93 10.67 7.97
N ARG A 118 -10.79 10.26 8.91
CA ARG A 118 -11.16 8.85 9.12
C ARG A 118 -11.62 8.16 7.84
N GLN A 119 -12.36 8.86 6.99
CA GLN A 119 -12.89 8.31 5.73
C GLN A 119 -11.76 7.81 4.83
N LEU A 120 -10.70 8.60 4.63
CA LEU A 120 -9.56 8.19 3.79
C LEU A 120 -8.84 6.94 4.32
N PHE A 121 -8.79 6.75 5.64
CA PHE A 121 -8.25 5.52 6.21
C PHE A 121 -9.16 4.29 6.00
N LEU A 122 -10.48 4.49 5.92
CA LEU A 122 -11.41 3.42 5.53
C LEU A 122 -11.28 3.10 4.03
N ASP A 123 -11.21 4.12 3.19
CA ASP A 123 -11.03 3.94 1.73
C ASP A 123 -9.70 3.23 1.42
N LYS A 124 -8.64 3.53 2.20
CA LYS A 124 -7.37 2.80 2.13
C LYS A 124 -7.52 1.30 2.41
N ILE A 125 -8.39 0.91 3.35
CA ILE A 125 -8.67 -0.50 3.65
C ILE A 125 -9.38 -1.15 2.45
N TYR A 126 -10.34 -0.45 1.85
CA TYR A 126 -11.03 -0.90 0.64
C TYR A 126 -10.07 -1.13 -0.53
N VAL A 127 -9.22 -0.14 -0.84
CA VAL A 127 -8.19 -0.25 -1.88
C VAL A 127 -7.23 -1.42 -1.59
N ARG A 128 -6.85 -1.62 -0.33
CA ARG A 128 -5.98 -2.74 0.04
C ARG A 128 -6.66 -4.08 -0.20
N LEU A 129 -7.94 -4.24 0.15
CA LEU A 129 -8.68 -5.48 -0.09
C LEU A 129 -8.80 -5.78 -1.60
N THR A 130 -9.08 -4.76 -2.41
CA THR A 130 -9.20 -4.91 -3.87
C THR A 130 -7.87 -5.21 -4.54
N LEU A 131 -6.74 -4.64 -4.08
CA LEU A 131 -5.39 -4.95 -4.58
C LEU A 131 -4.91 -6.37 -4.23
N MET A 132 -5.48 -7.00 -3.19
CA MET A 132 -5.16 -8.39 -2.82
C MET A 132 -6.01 -9.44 -3.56
N ASN A 133 -6.68 -9.04 -4.65
CA ASN A 133 -7.42 -9.96 -5.50
C ASN A 133 -6.48 -10.90 -6.28
N LYS A 134 -6.99 -12.08 -6.65
CA LYS A 134 -6.38 -13.00 -7.59
C LYS A 134 -7.39 -13.26 -8.69
N ASP A 135 -7.01 -12.96 -9.93
CA ASP A 135 -7.85 -13.15 -11.12
C ASP A 135 -9.24 -12.49 -10.98
N GLY A 136 -9.28 -11.26 -10.49
CA GLY A 136 -10.51 -10.48 -10.32
C GLY A 136 -11.39 -10.93 -9.15
N LYS A 137 -10.87 -11.78 -8.25
CA LYS A 137 -11.60 -12.27 -7.08
C LYS A 137 -10.82 -12.02 -5.79
N ILE A 138 -11.48 -11.45 -4.79
CA ILE A 138 -10.93 -11.18 -3.46
C ILE A 138 -11.18 -12.39 -2.57
N PRO A 139 -10.14 -13.13 -2.13
CA PRO A 139 -10.33 -14.26 -1.22
C PRO A 139 -10.92 -13.81 0.13
N VAL A 140 -11.92 -14.53 0.64
CA VAL A 140 -12.57 -14.20 1.94
C VAL A 140 -11.56 -14.20 3.09
N LYS A 141 -10.54 -15.06 3.03
CA LYS A 141 -9.44 -15.06 4.01
C LYS A 141 -8.75 -13.69 4.19
N ASN A 142 -8.76 -12.83 3.18
CA ASN A 142 -8.17 -11.49 3.26
C ASN A 142 -9.01 -10.55 4.13
N PHE A 143 -10.33 -10.73 4.20
CA PHE A 143 -11.19 -9.98 5.12
C PHE A 143 -10.87 -10.33 6.58
N TYR A 144 -10.66 -11.61 6.90
CA TYR A 144 -10.25 -12.01 8.25
C TYR A 144 -8.86 -11.47 8.63
N LYS A 145 -7.93 -11.40 7.68
CA LYS A 145 -6.62 -10.78 7.91
C LYS A 145 -6.74 -9.27 8.15
N MET A 146 -7.66 -8.61 7.46
CA MET A 146 -7.89 -7.17 7.59
C MET A 146 -8.63 -6.81 8.88
N PHE A 147 -9.56 -7.66 9.31
CA PHE A 147 -10.39 -7.48 10.50
C PHE A 147 -10.21 -8.68 11.46
N PRO A 148 -9.04 -8.83 12.09
CA PRO A 148 -8.69 -10.04 12.84
C PRO A 148 -9.37 -10.14 14.21
N ALA A 149 -10.01 -9.07 14.68
CA ALA A 149 -10.53 -8.99 16.04
C ALA A 149 -11.66 -10.00 16.33
N ASP A 150 -12.61 -10.15 15.41
CA ASP A 150 -13.74 -11.07 15.57
C ASP A 150 -14.17 -11.65 14.22
N LYS A 151 -13.79 -12.91 14.00
CA LYS A 151 -14.13 -13.63 12.77
C LYS A 151 -15.63 -13.82 12.58
N LYS A 152 -16.39 -14.14 13.64
CA LYS A 152 -17.83 -14.39 13.54
C LYS A 152 -18.57 -13.12 13.12
N ARG A 153 -18.11 -11.97 13.61
CA ARG A 153 -18.63 -10.66 13.23
C ARG A 153 -18.35 -10.33 11.77
N VAL A 154 -17.15 -10.67 11.26
CA VAL A 154 -16.84 -10.55 9.83
C VAL A 154 -17.74 -11.45 8.98
N ASP A 155 -17.95 -12.71 9.40
CA ASP A 155 -18.85 -13.65 8.70
C ASP A 155 -20.30 -13.12 8.65
N GLY A 156 -20.79 -12.57 9.77
CA GLY A 156 -22.10 -11.94 9.86
C GLY A 156 -22.23 -10.74 8.92
N ALA A 157 -21.23 -9.86 8.89
CA ALA A 157 -21.24 -8.67 8.04
C ALA A 157 -21.17 -8.99 6.55
N LEU A 158 -20.35 -9.97 6.15
CA LEU A 158 -20.31 -10.47 4.77
C LEU A 158 -21.69 -11.02 4.38
N SER A 159 -22.27 -11.88 5.22
CA SER A 159 -23.60 -12.46 4.98
C SER A 159 -24.69 -11.39 4.84
N ALA A 160 -24.71 -10.40 5.74
CA ALA A 160 -25.69 -9.33 5.76
C ALA A 160 -25.57 -8.39 4.54
N SER A 161 -24.38 -8.31 3.93
CA SER A 161 -24.14 -7.51 2.74
C SER A 161 -24.34 -8.29 1.43
N GLY A 162 -24.80 -9.54 1.51
CA GLY A 162 -24.97 -10.43 0.36
C GLY A 162 -23.65 -10.94 -0.23
N LEU A 163 -22.58 -11.00 0.55
CA LEU A 163 -21.25 -11.44 0.12
C LEU A 163 -20.94 -12.87 0.60
N PRO A 164 -20.14 -13.64 -0.16
CA PRO A 164 -19.62 -14.94 0.28
C PRO A 164 -18.85 -14.85 1.60
N LYS A 165 -19.01 -15.87 2.47
CA LYS A 165 -18.39 -15.96 3.80
C LYS A 165 -17.62 -17.24 4.06
N GLY A 166 -17.60 -18.20 3.13
CA GLY A 166 -16.82 -19.41 3.30
C GLY A 166 -15.32 -19.09 3.32
N LYS A 167 -14.55 -19.77 4.17
CA LYS A 167 -13.11 -19.54 4.34
C LYS A 167 -12.33 -19.62 3.01
N PHE A 168 -12.79 -20.45 2.09
CA PHE A 168 -12.19 -20.70 0.77
C PHE A 168 -12.94 -19.99 -0.36
N ASP A 169 -14.01 -19.27 -0.04
CA ASP A 169 -14.76 -18.51 -1.02
C ASP A 169 -14.00 -17.25 -1.45
N SER A 170 -14.51 -16.60 -2.48
CA SER A 170 -14.00 -15.33 -2.95
C SER A 170 -15.12 -14.42 -3.44
N VAL A 171 -14.92 -13.12 -3.28
CA VAL A 171 -15.83 -12.06 -3.74
C VAL A 171 -15.35 -11.57 -5.10
N LYS A 172 -16.23 -11.48 -6.10
CA LYS A 172 -15.86 -10.87 -7.39
C LYS A 172 -15.58 -9.38 -7.18
N LEU A 173 -14.50 -8.89 -7.78
CA LEU A 173 -14.07 -7.49 -7.65
C LEU A 173 -15.16 -6.51 -8.10
N GLU A 174 -15.85 -6.82 -9.20
CA GLU A 174 -16.96 -6.02 -9.76
C GLU A 174 -18.15 -5.89 -8.80
N VAL A 175 -18.37 -6.88 -7.93
CA VAL A 175 -19.46 -6.89 -6.94
C VAL A 175 -19.07 -6.09 -5.70
N PHE A 176 -17.77 -6.04 -5.37
CA PHE A 176 -17.27 -5.37 -4.18
C PHE A 176 -16.97 -3.89 -4.47
N THR A 177 -18.03 -3.11 -4.74
CA THR A 177 -17.96 -1.65 -4.96
C THR A 177 -17.76 -0.88 -3.64
N GLU A 178 -17.55 0.44 -3.73
CA GLU A 178 -17.45 1.30 -2.54
C GLU A 178 -18.73 1.30 -1.71
N GLU A 179 -19.90 1.31 -2.36
CA GLU A 179 -21.20 1.24 -1.70
C GLU A 179 -21.33 -0.08 -0.93
N LYS A 180 -20.95 -1.18 -1.59
CA LYS A 180 -20.97 -2.51 -0.98
C LYS A 180 -19.99 -2.62 0.19
N TYR A 181 -18.83 -1.96 0.11
CA TYR A 181 -17.89 -1.86 1.21
C TYR A 181 -18.44 -1.06 2.39
N LYS A 182 -19.11 0.08 2.13
CA LYS A 182 -19.76 0.88 3.18
C LYS A 182 -20.87 0.08 3.87
N GLU A 183 -21.69 -0.64 3.11
CA GLU A 183 -22.71 -1.56 3.65
C GLU A 183 -22.06 -2.63 4.55
N PHE A 184 -20.98 -3.27 4.09
CA PHE A 184 -20.19 -4.20 4.90
C PHE A 184 -19.67 -3.57 6.19
N LEU A 185 -19.16 -2.34 6.15
CA LEU A 185 -18.69 -1.64 7.35
C LEU A 185 -19.83 -1.32 8.33
N MET A 186 -21.01 -0.92 7.83
CA MET A 186 -22.18 -0.64 8.68
C MET A 186 -22.68 -1.91 9.38
N ASN A 187 -22.62 -3.06 8.69
CA ASN A 187 -22.94 -4.36 9.27
C ASN A 187 -21.84 -4.87 10.22
N LEU A 188 -20.57 -4.62 9.89
CA LEU A 188 -19.43 -5.01 10.71
C LEU A 188 -19.35 -4.19 11.98
N CYS A 189 -19.53 -2.87 11.91
CA CYS A 189 -19.38 -1.95 13.02
C CYS A 189 -20.56 -0.97 13.06
N PRO A 190 -21.75 -1.42 13.50
CA PRO A 190 -22.90 -0.54 13.67
C PRO A 190 -22.56 0.60 14.62
N ARG A 191 -23.10 1.79 14.33
CA ARG A 191 -22.86 3.03 15.08
C ARG A 191 -24.17 3.62 15.60
N PRO A 192 -24.86 2.95 16.56
CA PRO A 192 -26.15 3.41 17.07
C PRO A 192 -26.10 4.84 17.65
N GLU A 193 -24.97 5.21 18.24
CA GLU A 193 -24.73 6.54 18.79
C GLU A 193 -24.78 7.65 17.72
N ILE A 194 -24.56 7.32 16.44
CA ILE A 194 -24.73 8.31 15.36
C ILE A 194 -26.22 8.59 15.15
N TYR A 195 -27.09 7.59 15.23
CA TYR A 195 -28.53 7.80 15.09
C TYR A 195 -29.08 8.65 16.23
N GLU A 196 -28.56 8.47 17.45
CA GLU A 196 -28.95 9.27 18.61
C GLU A 196 -28.76 10.78 18.40
N ILE A 197 -27.72 11.19 17.66
CA ILE A 197 -27.48 12.60 17.31
C ILE A 197 -28.64 13.20 16.50
N PHE A 198 -29.30 12.38 15.67
CA PHE A 198 -30.40 12.82 14.81
C PHE A 198 -31.78 12.68 15.47
N THR A 199 -31.87 12.02 16.63
CA THR A 199 -33.11 11.86 17.40
C THR A 199 -33.14 12.68 18.68
N SER A 200 -32.00 13.23 19.12
CA SER A 200 -31.92 14.12 20.28
C SER A 200 -32.27 15.57 19.89
N GLN A 201 -33.57 15.81 19.69
CA GLN A 201 -34.21 17.13 19.78
C GLN A 201 -35.17 17.15 20.97
#